data_AF-A0A7S3P1W5-F1
#
_entry.id   AF-A0A7S3P1W5-F1
#
_cell.length_a   1.000
_cell.length_b   1.000
_cell.length_c   1.000
_cell.angle_alpha   90.00
_cell.angle_beta   90.00
_cell.angle_gamma   90.00
#
_symmetry.space_group_name_H-M   'P 1'
#
loop_
_entity.id
_entity.type
_entity.pdbx_description
1 polymer ?
#
loop_
_entity_poly.entity_id
_entity_poly.type
_entity_poly.pdbx_seq_one_letter_code
_entity_poly.pdbx_strand_id
1 'polypeptide(L)'
;LASVYPLSRSYYNTKFGEKEAWAFEKEEYLEAAKNALTLRLSFLRYFYTIFFEISQNGGSFWRPLFFEFPEDDGTTKDIEHTFMIGKALKFTPVLEPVGGNGKIM
;
A
#
# COMPACT_ATOMS: atom_id res chain seq x y z
N LEU A 1 -0.48 3.28 -3.79
CA LEU A 1 -0.85 1.92 -3.34
C LEU A 1 0.33 0.94 -3.35
N ALA A 2 0.91 0.62 -4.52
CA ALA A 2 1.91 -0.45 -4.65
C ALA A 2 3.16 -0.32 -3.75
N SER A 3 3.50 0.88 -3.28
CA SER A 3 4.67 1.12 -2.41
C SER A 3 4.60 0.41 -1.05
N VAL A 4 3.44 -0.08 -0.61
CA VAL A 4 3.32 -0.85 0.65
C VAL A 4 3.18 -2.36 0.44
N TYR A 5 3.37 -2.84 -0.80
CA TYR A 5 3.26 -4.27 -1.11
C TYR A 5 4.48 -5.02 -0.58
N PRO A 6 4.34 -6.28 -0.11
CA PRO A 6 5.50 -7.11 0.24
C PRO A 6 6.52 -7.11 -0.91
N LEU A 7 6.03 -7.42 -2.10
CA LEU A 7 6.75 -7.29 -3.36
C LEU A 7 6.27 -6.04 -4.11
N SER A 8 6.92 -4.91 -3.87
CA SER A 8 6.66 -3.65 -4.56
C SER A 8 7.49 -3.57 -5.84
N ARG A 9 6.94 -4.04 -6.96
CA ARG A 9 7.58 -4.01 -8.28
C ARG A 9 6.65 -3.38 -9.32
N SER A 10 7.20 -2.48 -10.14
CA SER A 10 6.55 -2.05 -11.38
C SER A 10 6.96 -2.96 -12.53
N TYR A 11 6.00 -3.37 -13.35
CA TYR A 11 6.22 -4.14 -14.57
C TYR A 11 5.29 -3.60 -15.64
N TYR A 12 5.76 -3.55 -16.88
CA TYR A 12 4.97 -3.18 -18.04
C TYR A 12 5.41 -3.98 -19.26
N ASN A 13 4.51 -4.10 -20.24
CA ASN A 13 4.83 -4.68 -21.53
C ASN A 13 5.42 -3.58 -22.42
N THR A 14 6.64 -3.81 -22.92
CA THR A 14 7.43 -2.85 -23.71
C THR A 14 6.75 -2.36 -24.98
N LYS A 15 5.72 -3.09 -25.48
CA LYS A 15 4.90 -2.67 -26.62
C LYS A 15 4.07 -1.40 -26.36
N PHE A 16 3.84 -1.02 -25.10
CA PHE A 16 2.97 0.11 -24.73
C PHE A 16 3.75 1.36 -24.29
N GLY A 17 5.02 1.45 -24.70
CA GLY A 17 5.92 2.54 -24.34
C GLY A 17 6.44 2.43 -22.91
N GLU A 18 7.32 3.37 -22.56
CA GLU A 18 7.91 3.51 -21.23
C GLU A 18 6.84 3.92 -20.20
N LYS A 19 6.94 3.36 -18.99
CA LYS A 19 5.99 3.56 -17.87
C LYS A 19 6.69 3.86 -16.56
N GLU A 20 7.98 4.12 -16.62
CA GLU A 20 8.79 4.57 -15.51
C GLU A 20 8.35 5.98 -15.10
N ALA A 21 8.52 6.32 -13.82
CA ALA A 21 8.02 7.59 -13.30
C ALA A 21 8.62 8.82 -14.01
N TRP A 22 9.86 8.71 -14.52
CA TRP A 22 10.53 9.77 -15.28
C TRP A 22 10.14 9.83 -16.76
N ALA A 23 9.43 8.83 -17.28
CA ALA A 23 8.98 8.81 -18.67
C ALA A 23 7.70 9.64 -18.89
N PHE A 24 7.04 10.08 -17.80
CA PHE A 24 5.86 10.93 -17.88
C PHE A 24 6.27 12.41 -17.96
N GLU A 25 5.54 13.19 -18.77
CA GLU A 25 5.83 14.62 -19.02
C GLU A 25 5.61 15.51 -17.79
N LYS A 26 4.72 15.10 -16.87
CA LYS A 26 4.42 15.89 -15.66
C LYS A 26 5.35 15.50 -14.51
N GLU A 27 6.10 16.49 -14.02
CA GLU A 27 7.03 16.33 -12.88
C GLU A 27 6.32 15.83 -11.60
N GLU A 28 5.05 16.19 -11.41
CA GLU A 28 4.21 15.75 -10.28
C GLU A 28 4.20 14.22 -10.12
N TYR A 29 4.27 13.46 -11.21
CA TYR A 29 4.31 12.00 -11.15
C TYR A 29 5.66 11.48 -10.64
N LEU A 30 6.75 12.12 -11.04
CA LEU A 30 8.09 11.77 -10.58
C LEU A 30 8.25 12.10 -9.09
N GLU A 31 7.77 13.26 -8.65
CA GLU A 31 7.75 13.66 -7.24
C GLU A 31 6.90 12.71 -6.39
N ALA A 32 5.69 12.38 -6.85
CA ALA A 32 4.82 11.43 -6.16
C ALA A 32 5.48 10.04 -6.03
N ALA A 33 6.15 9.56 -7.09
CA ALA A 33 6.88 8.29 -7.05
C ALA A 33 8.05 8.33 -6.06
N LYS A 34 8.85 9.40 -6.06
CA LYS A 34 9.94 9.62 -5.09
C LYS A 34 9.41 9.63 -3.66
N ASN A 35 8.33 10.35 -3.40
CA ASN A 35 7.71 10.43 -2.06
C ASN A 35 7.20 9.06 -1.59
N ALA A 36 6.53 8.31 -2.46
CA ALA A 36 6.04 6.97 -2.13
C ALA A 36 7.19 5.98 -1.83
N LEU A 37 8.30 6.05 -2.56
CA LEU A 37 9.49 5.22 -2.33
C LEU A 37 10.22 5.63 -1.04
N THR A 38 10.40 6.93 -0.80
CA THR A 38 11.00 7.43 0.44
C THR A 38 10.20 7.00 1.66
N LEU A 39 8.86 7.07 1.59
CA LEU A 39 7.97 6.57 2.64
C LEU A 39 8.13 5.06 2.86
N ARG A 40 8.20 4.26 1.78
CA ARG A 40 8.45 2.81 1.92
C ARG A 40 9.79 2.55 2.62
N LEU A 41 10.83 3.26 2.22
CA LEU A 41 12.18 3.07 2.76
C LEU A 41 12.28 3.50 4.23
N SER A 42 11.51 4.51 4.66
CA SER A 42 11.47 4.90 6.08
C SER A 42 10.89 3.79 6.98
N PHE A 43 9.97 2.97 6.45
CA PHE A 43 9.40 1.81 7.14
C PHE A 43 10.18 0.51 6.93
N LEU A 44 11.31 0.51 6.21
CA LEU A 44 12.01 -0.73 5.84
C LEU A 44 12.38 -1.61 7.04
N ARG A 45 12.84 -0.99 8.14
CA ARG A 45 13.15 -1.72 9.38
C ARG A 45 11.92 -2.41 9.95
N TYR A 46 10.78 -1.72 9.99
CA TYR A 46 9.52 -2.27 10.47
C TYR A 46 9.04 -3.43 9.60
N PHE A 47 9.08 -3.27 8.27
CA PHE A 47 8.69 -4.32 7.34
C PHE A 47 9.57 -5.56 7.48
N TYR A 48 10.88 -5.38 7.64
CA TYR A 48 11.81 -6.48 7.84
C TYR A 48 11.53 -7.25 9.14
N THR A 49 11.23 -6.55 10.23
CA THR A 49 10.82 -7.18 11.49
C THR A 49 9.54 -8.00 11.31
N ILE A 50 8.54 -7.48 10.60
CA ILE A 50 7.30 -8.23 10.32
C ILE A 50 7.63 -9.51 9.51
N PHE A 51 8.43 -9.42 8.45
CA PHE A 51 8.81 -10.61 7.68
C PHE A 51 9.58 -11.63 8.51
N PHE A 52 10.45 -11.17 9.39
CA PHE A 52 11.14 -12.05 10.33
C PHE A 52 10.16 -12.76 11.25
N GLU A 53 9.24 -12.06 11.91
CA GLU A 53 8.23 -12.66 12.77
C GLU A 53 7.34 -13.67 12.02
N ILE A 54 6.91 -13.33 10.80
CA ILE A 54 6.12 -14.23 9.94
C ILE A 54 6.92 -15.48 9.57
N SER A 55 8.23 -15.35 9.30
CA SER A 55 9.06 -16.51 8.96
C SER A 55 9.18 -17.52 10.12
N GLN A 56 9.11 -17.04 11.37
CA GLN A 56 9.28 -17.88 12.56
C GLN A 56 7.94 -18.47 13.04
N ASN A 57 6.88 -17.65 13.02
CA ASN A 57 5.62 -17.96 13.69
C ASN A 57 4.44 -18.09 12.71
N GLY A 58 4.66 -17.85 11.42
CA GLY A 58 3.58 -17.68 10.45
C GLY A 58 2.83 -16.37 10.62
N GLY A 59 1.72 -16.22 9.91
CA GLY A 59 0.90 -15.01 9.88
C GLY A 59 0.98 -14.28 8.54
N SER A 60 0.55 -13.02 8.53
CA SER A 60 0.42 -12.24 7.31
C SER A 60 0.99 -10.83 7.48
N PHE A 61 1.59 -10.32 6.39
CA PHE A 61 2.15 -8.97 6.34
C PHE A 61 1.04 -7.93 6.27
N TRP A 62 0.05 -8.18 5.41
CA TRP A 62 -1.23 -7.47 5.39
C TRP A 62 -2.27 -8.23 6.20
N ARG A 63 -2.97 -7.48 7.05
CA ARG A 63 -3.96 -8.02 7.97
C ARG A 63 -5.25 -7.21 7.79
N PRO A 64 -6.40 -7.85 7.58
CA PRO A 64 -7.68 -7.16 7.65
C PRO A 64 -7.85 -6.48 9.01
N LEU A 65 -8.59 -5.37 9.08
CA LEU A 65 -8.80 -4.63 10.33
C LEU A 65 -9.39 -5.51 11.46
N PHE A 66 -10.33 -6.38 11.13
CA PHE A 66 -11.01 -7.24 12.10
C PHE A 66 -10.08 -8.29 12.76
N PHE A 67 -8.88 -8.54 12.22
CA PHE A 67 -7.87 -9.38 12.89
C PHE A 67 -7.25 -8.71 14.11
N GLU A 68 -7.12 -7.38 14.09
CA GLU A 68 -6.56 -6.61 15.22
C GLU A 68 -7.66 -6.03 16.12
N PHE A 69 -8.85 -5.80 15.56
CA PHE A 69 -9.98 -5.16 16.24
C PHE A 69 -11.27 -5.99 16.11
N PRO A 70 -11.31 -7.22 16.67
CA PRO A 70 -12.45 -8.13 16.49
C PRO A 70 -13.75 -7.63 17.15
N GLU A 71 -13.65 -6.77 18.16
CA GLU A 71 -14.80 -6.22 18.91
C GLU A 71 -15.42 -4.99 18.25
N ASP A 72 -14.80 -4.44 17.19
CA ASP A 72 -15.34 -3.30 16.46
C ASP A 72 -16.09 -3.79 15.22
N ASP A 73 -17.43 -3.84 15.33
CA ASP A 73 -18.34 -4.23 14.24
C ASP A 73 -18.11 -3.42 12.96
N GLY A 74 -17.59 -2.18 13.06
CA GLY A 74 -17.28 -1.33 11.91
C GLY A 74 -16.17 -1.90 11.02
N THR A 75 -15.25 -2.69 11.58
CA THR A 75 -14.08 -3.24 10.87
C THR A 75 -14.43 -4.30 9.84
N THR A 76 -15.64 -4.85 9.93
CA THR A 76 -16.18 -5.83 8.96
C THR A 76 -16.89 -5.16 7.77
N LYS A 77 -17.09 -3.83 7.81
CA LYS A 77 -17.84 -3.11 6.77
C LYS A 77 -16.95 -2.59 5.64
N ASP A 78 -15.68 -2.30 5.91
CA ASP A 78 -14.70 -1.80 4.93
C ASP A 78 -13.47 -2.72 4.84
N ILE A 79 -13.72 -3.98 4.45
CA ILE A 79 -12.67 -5.02 4.41
C ILE A 79 -11.75 -4.84 3.18
N GLU A 80 -12.26 -4.23 2.10
CA GLU A 80 -11.59 -4.22 0.80
C GLU A 80 -10.70 -2.98 0.59
N HIS A 81 -10.99 -1.86 1.25
CA HIS A 81 -10.28 -0.60 1.01
C HIS A 81 -9.27 -0.25 2.09
N THR A 82 -9.36 -0.85 3.28
CA THR A 82 -8.45 -0.53 4.39
C THR A 82 -7.86 -1.80 5.00
N PHE A 83 -6.56 -1.78 5.27
CA PHE A 83 -5.86 -2.89 5.91
C PHE A 83 -4.77 -2.42 6.86
N MET A 84 -4.35 -3.32 7.74
CA MET A 84 -3.22 -3.13 8.63
C MET A 84 -1.94 -3.73 8.02
N ILE A 85 -0.80 -3.07 8.24
CA ILE A 85 0.53 -3.61 7.99
C ILE A 85 1.15 -3.91 9.35
N GLY A 86 1.34 -5.20 9.63
CA GLY A 86 1.61 -5.65 10.99
C GLY A 86 0.53 -5.18 11.96
N LYS A 87 0.94 -4.85 13.20
CA LYS A 87 0.03 -4.46 14.28
C LYS A 87 -0.14 -2.94 14.47
N ALA A 88 0.66 -2.11 13.76
CA ALA A 88 0.82 -0.70 14.13
C ALA A 88 0.47 0.30 13.01
N LEU A 89 0.39 -0.13 11.76
CA LEU A 89 0.15 0.77 10.64
C LEU A 89 -1.20 0.45 9.98
N LYS A 90 -2.12 1.40 9.98
CA LYS A 90 -3.34 1.35 9.16
C LYS A 90 -3.08 2.05 7.83
N PHE A 91 -3.44 1.39 6.73
CA PHE A 91 -3.26 1.92 5.38
C PHE A 91 -4.60 1.93 4.62
N THR A 92 -4.99 3.11 4.14
CA THR A 92 -6.21 3.35 3.35
C THR A 92 -5.83 4.06 2.05
N PRO A 93 -5.65 3.33 0.94
CA PRO A 93 -5.38 3.93 -0.36
C PRO A 93 -6.59 4.64 -0.96
N VAL A 94 -6.32 5.67 -1.77
CA VAL A 94 -7.29 6.19 -2.73
C VAL A 94 -7.30 5.25 -3.95
N LEU A 95 -8.42 4.58 -4.19
CA LEU A 95 -8.61 3.65 -5.33
C LEU A 95 -9.39 4.27 -6.48
N GLU A 96 -10.21 5.28 -6.19
CA GLU A 96 -11.02 5.97 -7.18
C GLU A 96 -10.32 7.22 -7.72
N PRO A 97 -10.44 7.52 -9.02
CA PRO A 97 -9.89 8.74 -9.60
C PRO A 97 -10.63 9.96 -9.03
N VAL A 98 -9.85 10.97 -8.62
CA VAL A 98 -10.37 12.27 -8.18
C VAL A 98 -10.95 13.00 -9.40
N GLY A 99 -12.24 12.77 -9.68
CA GLY A 99 -12.93 13.34 -10.84
C GLY A 99 -14.19 12.57 -11.29
N GLY A 100 -14.36 11.31 -10.89
CA GLY A 100 -15.67 10.64 -10.92
C GLY A 100 -16.46 11.00 -9.67
N ASN A 101 -17.80 11.04 -9.73
CA ASN A 101 -18.70 11.38 -8.62
C ASN A 101 -18.62 10.42 -7.41
N GLY A 102 -17.47 10.37 -6.71
CA GLY A 102 -17.22 9.53 -5.56
C GLY A 102 -16.86 10.42 -4.37
N LYS A 103 -17.76 10.47 -3.39
CA LYS A 103 -17.50 11.06 -2.07
C LYS A 103 -16.16 10.54 -1.54
N ILE A 104 -15.28 11.46 -1.19
CA ILE A 104 -14.19 11.19 -0.25
C ILE A 104 -14.91 10.94 1.09
N MET A 105 -15.07 9.67 1.48
CA MET A 105 -15.62 9.29 2.78
C MET A 105 -14.63 9.59 3.89
#